data_AF-A0A367XLM7-F1
#
_entry.id   AF-A0A367XLM7-F1
#
_cell.length_a   1.000
_cell.length_b   1.000
_cell.length_c   1.000
_cell.angle_alpha   90.00
_cell.angle_beta   90.00
_cell.angle_gamma   90.00
#
_symmetry.space_group_name_H-M   'P 1'
#
loop_
_entity.id
_entity.type
_entity.pdbx_description
1 polymer ?
#
loop_
_entity_poly.entity_id
_entity_poly.type
_entity_poly.pdbx_seq_one_letter_code
_entity_poly.pdbx_strand_id
1 'polypeptide(L)'
;MSNSLEERLKTHSSAFDGLLSLIPAKYYYDDATQDQWQQKKKSKQEIKSNKRAKLNPESKQNADEYLNSHASAKDVMDNKAKNAPLVRLPKKLPKPITKESDDDEDVEIPDMDVSGDEEEEEEEEKEDVKKNGNDDDELMNDEAGLIFDDDGNEVEVTGTFKKQEIIDKKNKKKVLSEDEKLKKQENLKKLREKLESKINNLREKRRAIGTKATGAPKSRDQILAERQRKEELKKQQKRKHDELEDGDDSEDDSDSDIESDVEETTNKDVLFGNIVFNDGSQVTSDLSKIRNSADKKKQKGPANNDIKAHLNKLEKKKQKLASMSAEDQEKQKEKDKWQRVMAQTEGIKVKDDEKLLKKALKRKEKKKLRSEIEWRERKQVVKDTVAARAKRREENLKARRDNKGKKHKPRLKKFTGTVNKAQIKKKRAGFEGSAKAKPKKK
;
A
#
# COMPACT_ATOMS: atom_id res chain seq x y z
N MET A 1 -35.38 27.52 -22.80
CA MET A 1 -34.36 27.24 -21.77
C MET A 1 -34.88 27.77 -20.44
N SER A 2 -35.49 26.90 -19.65
CA SER A 2 -35.95 27.22 -18.29
C SER A 2 -34.75 27.18 -17.36
N ASN A 3 -34.17 28.34 -17.05
CA ASN A 3 -33.16 28.45 -15.98
C ASN A 3 -33.83 27.99 -14.69
N SER A 4 -33.46 26.81 -14.20
CA SER A 4 -34.00 26.26 -12.96
C SER A 4 -33.73 27.25 -11.82
N LEU A 5 -34.68 27.40 -10.88
CA LEU A 5 -34.53 28.24 -9.69
C LEU A 5 -33.19 27.95 -8.97
N GLU A 6 -32.77 26.69 -8.98
CA GLU A 6 -31.51 26.24 -8.38
C GLU A 6 -30.27 26.82 -9.08
N GLU A 7 -30.27 26.91 -10.41
CA GLU A 7 -29.17 27.53 -11.16
C GLU A 7 -29.08 29.02 -10.87
N ARG A 8 -30.23 29.70 -10.76
CA ARG A 8 -30.28 31.12 -10.41
C ARG A 8 -29.82 31.40 -8.98
N LEU A 9 -30.15 30.52 -8.03
CA LEU A 9 -29.64 30.63 -6.65
C LEU A 9 -28.12 30.38 -6.61
N LYS A 10 -27.60 29.45 -7.41
CA LYS A 10 -26.16 29.19 -7.50
C LYS A 10 -25.40 30.37 -8.11
N THR A 11 -25.91 31.00 -9.16
CA THR A 11 -25.25 32.18 -9.77
C THR A 11 -25.22 33.38 -8.83
N HIS A 12 -26.28 33.58 -8.04
CA HIS A 12 -26.35 34.69 -7.07
C HIS A 12 -25.70 34.40 -5.71
N SER A 13 -25.21 33.18 -5.46
CA SER A 13 -24.55 32.81 -4.19
C SER A 13 -23.41 33.75 -3.79
N SER A 14 -22.57 34.16 -4.76
CA SER A 14 -21.45 35.07 -4.54
C SER A 14 -21.89 36.49 -4.14
N ALA A 15 -23.04 36.96 -4.64
CA ALA A 15 -23.60 38.26 -4.28
C ALA A 15 -24.18 38.24 -2.86
N PHE A 16 -24.82 37.13 -2.46
CA PHE A 16 -25.29 36.92 -1.09
C PHE A 16 -24.12 36.86 -0.09
N ASP A 17 -23.06 36.14 -0.41
CA ASP A 17 -21.87 36.04 0.45
C ASP A 17 -21.17 37.40 0.61
N GLY A 18 -21.12 38.20 -0.48
CA GLY A 18 -20.67 39.59 -0.43
C GLY A 18 -21.52 40.47 0.48
N LEU A 19 -22.85 40.32 0.46
CA LEU A 19 -23.77 41.05 1.33
C LEU A 19 -23.60 40.64 2.81
N LEU A 20 -23.42 39.35 3.09
CA LEU A 20 -23.13 38.86 4.44
C LEU A 20 -21.79 39.38 4.98
N SER A 21 -20.80 39.58 4.10
CA SER A 21 -19.48 40.12 4.48
C SER A 21 -19.50 41.62 4.86
N LEU A 22 -20.52 42.37 4.42
CA LEU A 22 -20.69 43.80 4.72
C LEU A 22 -21.26 44.02 6.13
N ILE A 23 -21.94 43.02 6.68
CA ILE A 23 -22.50 43.09 8.02
C ILE A 23 -21.37 42.78 9.02
N PRO A 24 -21.13 43.66 10.01
CA PRO A 24 -20.04 43.47 10.95
C PRO A 24 -20.10 42.11 11.65
N ALA A 25 -18.94 41.44 11.69
CA ALA A 25 -18.74 40.14 12.35
C ALA A 25 -19.27 40.10 13.80
N LYS A 26 -19.32 41.24 14.50
CA LYS A 26 -19.87 41.37 15.85
C LYS A 26 -21.31 40.84 15.99
N TYR A 27 -22.11 40.88 14.92
CA TYR A 27 -23.51 40.43 14.95
C TYR A 27 -23.69 38.94 14.65
N TYR A 28 -22.64 38.25 14.20
CA TYR A 28 -22.68 36.82 13.83
C TYR A 28 -21.78 35.93 14.70
N TYR A 29 -20.73 36.49 15.28
CA TYR A 29 -19.83 35.77 16.17
C TYR A 29 -20.11 36.19 17.60
N ASP A 30 -20.47 35.23 18.44
CA ASP A 30 -20.69 35.47 19.87
C ASP A 30 -19.48 36.18 20.48
N ASP A 31 -19.71 37.22 21.29
CA ASP A 31 -18.66 37.98 21.98
C ASP A 31 -17.71 37.05 22.78
N ALA A 32 -18.17 35.85 23.17
CA ALA A 32 -17.39 34.80 23.83
C ALA A 32 -16.30 34.15 22.94
N THR A 33 -16.45 34.19 21.60
CA THR A 33 -15.49 33.60 20.65
C THR A 33 -14.45 34.60 20.12
N GLN A 34 -14.67 35.89 20.36
CA GLN A 34 -13.80 36.97 19.90
C GLN A 34 -12.38 36.88 20.46
N ASP A 35 -12.18 36.39 21.69
CA ASP A 35 -10.83 36.28 22.28
C ASP A 35 -10.12 34.93 21.99
N GLN A 36 -10.76 34.00 21.26
CA GLN A 36 -10.13 32.71 20.95
C GLN A 36 -8.85 32.86 20.12
N TRP A 37 -8.80 33.83 19.20
CA TRP A 37 -7.62 34.07 18.36
C TRP A 37 -6.47 34.75 19.11
N GLN A 38 -6.74 35.35 20.28
CA GLN A 38 -5.72 35.95 21.15
C GLN A 38 -5.12 34.98 22.16
N GLN A 39 -5.63 33.73 22.25
CA GLN A 39 -5.13 32.77 23.24
C GLN A 39 -3.71 32.29 22.96
N LYS A 40 -2.83 32.47 23.95
CA LYS A 40 -1.46 31.94 23.95
C LYS A 40 -1.45 30.42 24.12
N LYS A 41 -0.39 29.77 23.65
CA LYS A 41 -0.21 28.31 23.82
C LYS A 41 -0.13 27.96 25.31
N LYS A 42 -1.06 27.13 25.76
CA LYS A 42 -1.10 26.62 27.14
C LYS A 42 0.14 25.81 27.48
N SER A 43 0.64 25.94 28.71
CA SER A 43 1.78 25.18 29.20
C SER A 43 1.46 23.67 29.30
N LYS A 44 2.48 22.80 29.37
CA LYS A 44 2.24 21.34 29.52
C LYS A 44 1.48 21.00 30.80
N GLN A 45 1.68 21.78 31.87
CA GLN A 45 0.97 21.59 33.13
C GLN A 45 -0.50 22.02 33.02
N GLU A 46 -0.78 23.15 32.38
CA GLU A 46 -2.16 23.60 32.07
C GLU A 46 -2.90 22.61 31.17
N ILE A 47 -2.22 22.01 30.19
CA ILE A 47 -2.85 20.98 29.35
C ILE A 47 -3.25 19.76 30.21
N LYS A 48 -2.43 19.38 31.19
CA LYS A 48 -2.72 18.25 32.08
C LYS A 48 -3.84 18.57 33.07
N SER A 49 -3.89 19.78 33.63
CA SER A 49 -5.00 20.22 34.49
C SER A 49 -6.31 20.32 33.71
N ASN A 50 -6.30 20.85 32.50
CA ASN A 50 -7.50 20.96 31.65
C ASN A 50 -8.03 19.57 31.24
N LYS A 51 -7.15 18.60 31.02
CA LYS A 51 -7.55 17.20 30.79
C LYS A 51 -8.16 16.55 32.02
N ARG A 52 -7.69 16.90 33.22
CA ARG A 52 -8.29 16.43 34.47
C ARG A 52 -9.64 17.12 34.75
N ALA A 53 -9.74 18.42 34.53
CA ALA A 53 -10.99 19.18 34.69
C ALA A 53 -12.09 18.64 33.78
N LYS A 54 -11.76 18.24 32.54
CA LYS A 54 -12.66 17.55 31.60
C LYS A 54 -13.29 16.26 32.12
N LEU A 55 -12.66 15.62 33.11
CA LEU A 55 -13.13 14.36 33.69
C LEU A 55 -14.09 14.58 34.86
N ASN A 56 -14.21 15.81 35.38
CA ASN A 56 -15.06 16.10 36.53
C ASN A 56 -16.53 16.21 36.08
N PRO A 57 -17.46 15.43 36.66
CA PRO A 57 -18.86 15.41 36.24
C PRO A 57 -19.59 16.73 36.50
N GLU A 58 -19.21 17.47 37.55
CA GLU A 58 -19.77 18.80 37.86
C GLU A 58 -19.46 19.84 36.77
N SER A 59 -18.32 19.71 36.08
CA SER A 59 -17.97 20.62 34.98
C SER A 59 -18.89 20.44 33.77
N LYS A 60 -19.45 19.24 33.59
CA LYS A 60 -20.42 18.93 32.53
C LYS A 60 -21.81 19.42 32.87
N GLN A 61 -22.19 19.42 34.16
CA GLN A 61 -23.52 19.85 34.60
C GLN A 61 -23.68 21.37 34.63
N ASN A 62 -22.61 22.10 34.97
CA ASN A 62 -22.62 23.56 35.08
C ASN A 62 -22.15 24.28 33.80
N ALA A 63 -21.97 23.56 32.69
CA ALA A 63 -21.55 24.16 31.43
C ALA A 63 -22.72 24.82 30.72
N ASP A 64 -22.63 26.13 30.55
CA ASP A 64 -23.60 26.96 29.82
C ASP A 64 -22.90 27.73 28.68
N GLU A 65 -23.69 28.38 27.83
CA GLU A 65 -23.25 29.06 26.60
C GLU A 65 -22.10 30.06 26.81
N TYR A 66 -22.07 30.73 27.96
CA TYR A 66 -21.03 31.72 28.31
C TYR A 66 -19.86 31.13 29.12
N LEU A 67 -20.05 30.00 29.80
CA LEU A 67 -19.06 29.42 30.71
C LEU A 67 -18.81 27.95 30.39
N ASN A 68 -18.06 27.71 29.32
CA ASN A 68 -17.64 26.37 28.94
C ASN A 68 -16.43 25.89 29.76
N SER A 69 -16.61 25.65 31.06
CA SER A 69 -15.62 25.29 32.10
C SER A 69 -14.86 23.97 31.85
N HIS A 70 -14.27 23.84 30.66
CA HIS A 70 -13.63 22.68 30.04
C HIS A 70 -14.58 21.58 29.54
N ALA A 71 -15.89 21.81 29.52
CA ALA A 71 -16.86 20.85 29.00
C ALA A 71 -16.76 20.66 27.47
N SER A 72 -17.35 19.58 26.97
CA SER A 72 -17.44 19.33 25.54
C SER A 72 -18.53 20.21 24.91
N ALA A 73 -18.36 20.61 23.65
CA ALA A 73 -19.40 21.32 22.91
C ALA A 73 -20.73 20.54 22.87
N LYS A 74 -20.65 19.20 22.87
CA LYS A 74 -21.81 18.33 23.00
C LYS A 74 -22.53 18.49 24.34
N ASP A 75 -21.80 18.56 25.45
CA ASP A 75 -22.37 18.71 26.78
C ASP A 75 -23.10 20.07 26.94
N VAL A 76 -22.53 21.13 26.34
CA VAL A 76 -23.15 22.47 26.30
C VAL A 76 -24.47 22.45 25.51
N MET A 77 -24.48 21.81 24.34
CA MET A 77 -25.69 21.67 23.51
C MET A 77 -26.78 20.85 24.23
N ASP A 78 -26.40 19.75 24.90
CA ASP A 78 -27.32 18.89 25.62
C ASP A 78 -27.93 19.61 26.85
N ASN A 79 -27.17 20.46 27.55
CA ASN A 79 -27.70 21.30 28.63
C ASN A 79 -28.59 22.43 28.10
N LYS A 80 -28.21 23.08 26.99
CA LYS A 80 -29.02 24.11 26.33
C LYS A 80 -30.38 23.54 25.91
N ALA A 81 -30.41 22.34 25.33
CA ALA A 81 -31.64 21.66 24.93
C ALA A 81 -32.55 21.34 26.13
N LYS A 82 -31.98 21.00 27.29
CA LYS A 82 -32.74 20.77 28.53
C LYS A 82 -33.33 22.04 29.13
N ASN A 83 -32.65 23.17 28.96
CA ASN A 83 -33.04 24.46 29.57
C ASN A 83 -33.82 25.39 28.62
N ALA A 84 -33.96 25.03 27.34
CA ALA A 84 -34.64 25.88 26.35
C ALA A 84 -36.17 25.90 26.58
N PRO A 85 -36.82 27.08 26.63
CA PRO A 85 -38.27 27.17 26.76
C PRO A 85 -38.99 26.70 25.49
N LEU A 86 -40.08 25.93 25.65
CA LEU A 86 -40.89 25.47 24.51
C LEU A 86 -41.53 26.65 23.77
N VAL A 87 -41.17 26.81 22.49
CA VAL A 87 -41.71 27.85 21.60
C VAL A 87 -43.10 27.43 21.10
N ARG A 88 -44.15 28.18 21.49
CA ARG A 88 -45.50 28.04 20.91
C ARG A 88 -45.63 28.96 19.69
N LEU A 89 -45.78 28.39 18.49
CA LEU A 89 -45.99 29.18 17.27
C LEU A 89 -47.39 29.83 17.26
N PRO A 90 -47.53 31.14 16.97
CA PRO A 90 -48.82 31.81 16.85
C PRO A 90 -49.53 31.43 15.54
N LYS A 91 -50.77 30.94 15.65
CA LYS A 91 -51.62 30.52 14.51
C LYS A 91 -52.53 31.68 14.09
N LYS A 92 -52.21 32.39 13.00
CA LYS A 92 -53.16 33.08 12.09
C LYS A 92 -52.42 33.71 10.90
N LEU A 93 -52.72 33.26 9.68
CA LEU A 93 -52.45 34.01 8.44
C LEU A 93 -53.77 34.63 7.92
N PRO A 94 -53.75 35.84 7.34
CA PRO A 94 -54.90 36.47 6.67
C PRO A 94 -55.11 35.95 5.23
N LYS A 95 -56.35 35.84 4.79
CA LYS A 95 -56.77 35.42 3.43
C LYS A 95 -56.65 36.58 2.42
N PRO A 96 -56.18 36.35 1.18
CA PRO A 96 -56.49 37.21 0.04
C PRO A 96 -57.60 36.64 -0.85
N ILE A 97 -58.20 37.58 -1.57
CA ILE A 97 -59.46 37.59 -2.31
C ILE A 97 -59.40 36.83 -3.65
N THR A 98 -60.58 36.30 -3.99
CA THR A 98 -61.01 35.46 -5.11
C THR A 98 -60.71 35.98 -6.52
N LYS A 99 -60.36 35.06 -7.43
CA LYS A 99 -60.73 35.11 -8.85
C LYS A 99 -61.52 33.83 -9.16
N GLU A 100 -62.74 34.02 -9.62
CA GLU A 100 -63.62 33.05 -10.31
C GLU A 100 -62.90 32.58 -11.60
N SER A 101 -63.11 31.40 -12.19
CA SER A 101 -64.25 30.48 -12.22
C SER A 101 -63.81 29.08 -12.73
N ASP A 102 -64.70 28.10 -12.50
CA ASP A 102 -64.94 26.85 -13.26
C ASP A 102 -64.15 25.56 -12.94
N ASP A 103 -64.89 24.66 -12.27
CA ASP A 103 -65.14 23.23 -12.56
C ASP A 103 -63.97 22.24 -12.73
N ASP A 104 -63.77 21.34 -11.75
CA ASP A 104 -64.30 19.96 -11.75
C ASP A 104 -63.54 19.03 -10.76
N GLU A 105 -64.35 18.33 -9.95
CA GLU A 105 -64.17 17.07 -9.20
C GLU A 105 -62.77 16.56 -8.76
N ASP A 106 -62.55 16.49 -7.44
CA ASP A 106 -61.47 15.72 -6.81
C ASP A 106 -62.07 14.54 -6.00
N VAL A 107 -61.66 13.34 -6.39
CA VAL A 107 -62.04 12.04 -5.82
C VAL A 107 -61.05 11.67 -4.71
N GLU A 108 -61.58 11.20 -3.58
CA GLU A 108 -60.86 10.73 -2.40
C GLU A 108 -59.75 9.71 -2.71
N ILE A 109 -58.56 9.90 -2.13
CA ILE A 109 -57.54 8.85 -1.99
C ILE A 109 -57.38 8.53 -0.49
N PRO A 110 -57.61 7.28 -0.05
CA PRO A 110 -57.69 6.92 1.37
C PRO A 110 -56.34 6.67 2.05
N ASP A 111 -56.31 6.93 3.35
CA ASP A 111 -55.30 6.48 4.30
C ASP A 111 -55.21 4.94 4.34
N MET A 112 -53.99 4.40 4.23
CA MET A 112 -53.72 3.01 4.55
C MET A 112 -52.48 2.88 5.44
N ASP A 113 -52.77 2.64 6.72
CA ASP A 113 -51.87 2.18 7.77
C ASP A 113 -51.78 0.65 7.68
N VAL A 114 -50.58 0.09 7.52
CA VAL A 114 -50.31 -1.34 7.69
C VAL A 114 -48.92 -1.54 8.29
N SER A 115 -48.97 -2.04 9.52
CA SER A 115 -47.94 -2.76 10.27
C SER A 115 -47.24 -3.89 9.49
N GLY A 116 -45.96 -4.12 9.79
CA GLY A 116 -45.25 -5.39 9.54
C GLY A 116 -43.83 -5.26 10.12
N ASP A 117 -43.55 -5.80 11.30
CA ASP A 117 -43.32 -7.21 11.69
C ASP A 117 -41.85 -7.60 11.62
N GLU A 118 -41.43 -8.30 12.68
CA GLU A 118 -40.08 -8.78 12.98
C GLU A 118 -39.73 -9.99 12.09
N GLU A 119 -38.47 -10.12 11.64
CA GLU A 119 -37.65 -11.34 11.75
C GLU A 119 -36.33 -11.27 10.93
N GLU A 120 -35.28 -11.70 11.63
CA GLU A 120 -34.10 -12.51 11.26
C GLU A 120 -33.06 -12.15 10.15
N GLU A 121 -31.83 -12.06 10.69
CA GLU A 121 -30.50 -12.48 10.22
C GLU A 121 -30.30 -13.08 8.82
N GLU A 122 -29.43 -12.47 8.02
CA GLU A 122 -28.41 -13.19 7.24
C GLU A 122 -27.08 -12.41 7.22
N GLU A 123 -26.01 -13.08 7.67
CA GLU A 123 -24.62 -12.62 7.61
C GLU A 123 -24.03 -12.80 6.20
N GLU A 124 -23.45 -11.74 5.62
CA GLU A 124 -22.54 -11.88 4.46
C GLU A 124 -21.08 -11.58 4.85
N GLU A 125 -20.24 -12.56 4.56
CA GLU A 125 -18.78 -12.60 4.74
C GLU A 125 -18.04 -11.50 3.96
N LYS A 126 -17.17 -10.74 4.63
CA LYS A 126 -16.02 -10.10 3.98
C LYS A 126 -14.74 -10.27 4.79
N GLU A 127 -13.78 -10.90 4.12
CA GLU A 127 -12.42 -11.20 4.54
C GLU A 127 -11.65 -9.97 5.04
N ASP A 128 -11.19 -10.03 6.28
CA ASP A 128 -10.21 -9.08 6.83
C ASP A 128 -8.94 -9.82 7.27
N VAL A 129 -7.90 -9.70 6.45
CA VAL A 129 -6.56 -10.22 6.70
C VAL A 129 -5.91 -9.42 7.84
N LYS A 130 -5.95 -9.95 9.06
CA LYS A 130 -5.07 -9.50 10.17
C LYS A 130 -4.17 -10.63 10.68
N LYS A 131 -2.90 -10.47 10.31
CA LYS A 131 -1.71 -11.03 10.96
C LYS A 131 -1.63 -10.54 12.42
N ASN A 132 -1.78 -11.47 13.36
CA ASN A 132 -1.11 -11.47 14.66
C ASN A 132 -0.34 -12.82 14.72
N GLY A 133 0.95 -12.93 15.02
CA GLY A 133 1.83 -12.03 15.74
C GLY A 133 1.61 -12.21 17.24
N ASN A 134 2.25 -13.25 17.81
CA ASN A 134 2.56 -13.54 19.22
C ASN A 134 2.61 -15.08 19.39
N ASP A 135 3.51 -15.75 20.11
CA ASP A 135 4.50 -15.34 21.11
C ASP A 135 5.69 -16.32 21.10
N ASP A 136 6.85 -15.80 21.50
CA ASP A 136 7.89 -16.57 22.17
C ASP A 136 7.31 -17.10 23.49
N ASP A 137 7.38 -18.41 23.73
CA ASP A 137 7.94 -18.94 24.98
C ASP A 137 8.16 -20.47 24.89
N GLU A 138 9.41 -20.83 25.17
CA GLU A 138 9.90 -21.99 25.93
C GLU A 138 9.33 -23.40 25.70
N LEU A 139 10.23 -24.32 25.30
CA LEU A 139 10.62 -25.55 26.04
C LEU A 139 11.57 -26.37 25.13
N MET A 140 12.86 -26.43 25.47
CA MET A 140 13.50 -27.56 26.16
C MET A 140 13.27 -28.92 25.48
N ASN A 141 14.31 -29.44 24.83
CA ASN A 141 14.53 -30.88 24.83
C ASN A 141 16.04 -31.13 24.98
N ASP A 142 16.39 -31.63 26.16
CA ASP A 142 17.65 -32.28 26.47
C ASP A 142 17.68 -33.64 25.79
N GLU A 143 18.61 -33.86 24.87
CA GLU A 143 19.09 -35.19 24.52
C GLU A 143 20.55 -35.09 24.12
N ALA A 144 21.41 -35.64 24.99
CA ALA A 144 22.85 -35.88 24.89
C ALA A 144 23.60 -35.22 23.72
N GLY A 145 24.09 -34.00 23.95
CA GLY A 145 25.06 -33.36 23.07
C GLY A 145 26.45 -33.94 23.26
N LEU A 146 26.97 -34.60 22.22
CA LEU A 146 28.37 -34.94 22.04
C LEU A 146 29.23 -33.66 22.14
N ILE A 147 30.23 -33.64 23.01
CA ILE A 147 31.16 -32.51 23.19
C ILE A 147 32.51 -32.94 22.64
N PHE A 148 32.99 -32.23 21.62
CA PHE A 148 34.33 -32.37 21.03
C PHE A 148 35.22 -31.22 21.49
N ASP A 149 36.52 -31.50 21.72
CA ASP A 149 37.55 -30.47 21.94
C ASP A 149 37.97 -29.79 20.60
N ASP A 150 38.72 -28.69 20.65
CA ASP A 150 39.16 -27.84 19.51
C ASP A 150 40.05 -28.59 18.48
N ASP A 151 40.51 -29.81 18.81
CA ASP A 151 41.21 -30.73 17.89
C ASP A 151 40.34 -31.92 17.41
N GLY A 152 39.05 -31.97 17.76
CA GLY A 152 38.07 -32.90 17.17
C GLY A 152 37.98 -34.31 17.79
N ASN A 153 38.52 -34.54 18.99
CA ASN A 153 38.33 -35.80 19.73
C ASN A 153 37.15 -35.74 20.73
N GLU A 154 36.43 -36.86 20.88
CA GLU A 154 35.26 -37.02 21.76
C GLU A 154 35.69 -37.30 23.21
N VAL A 155 35.07 -36.63 24.19
CA VAL A 155 35.35 -36.80 25.63
C VAL A 155 34.11 -37.34 26.35
N GLU A 156 34.23 -38.53 26.94
CA GLU A 156 33.18 -39.14 27.77
C GLU A 156 33.23 -38.59 29.22
N VAL A 157 32.09 -38.08 29.72
CA VAL A 157 31.98 -37.59 31.11
C VAL A 157 31.21 -38.58 31.96
N THR A 158 31.93 -39.46 32.67
CA THR A 158 31.39 -40.25 33.78
C THR A 158 31.36 -39.40 35.06
N GLY A 159 30.17 -39.04 35.55
CA GLY A 159 30.05 -38.28 36.80
C GLY A 159 28.63 -38.09 37.29
N THR A 160 28.15 -39.05 38.08
CA THR A 160 26.88 -39.02 38.83
C THR A 160 26.86 -37.91 39.89
N PHE A 161 25.91 -36.98 39.81
CA PHE A 161 25.59 -36.07 40.92
C PHE A 161 24.15 -36.28 41.42
N LYS A 162 24.06 -36.69 42.69
CA LYS A 162 22.83 -36.81 43.49
C LYS A 162 22.11 -35.45 43.57
N LYS A 163 20.83 -35.43 43.23
CA LYS A 163 19.90 -34.35 43.59
C LYS A 163 18.87 -34.91 44.57
N GLN A 164 19.21 -34.86 45.85
CA GLN A 164 18.27 -35.04 46.94
C GLN A 164 17.45 -33.75 47.14
N GLU A 165 16.19 -33.98 47.47
CA GLU A 165 15.30 -33.13 48.27
C GLU A 165 14.90 -31.77 47.67
N ILE A 166 13.68 -31.75 47.11
CA ILE A 166 12.57 -30.82 47.43
C ILE A 166 11.47 -31.12 46.40
N ILE A 167 10.42 -31.81 46.84
CA ILE A 167 8.97 -31.59 46.58
C ILE A 167 8.27 -32.83 47.18
N ASP A 168 8.16 -32.81 48.50
CA ASP A 168 7.13 -33.58 49.18
C ASP A 168 5.81 -32.80 49.10
N LYS A 169 4.73 -33.55 48.89
CA LYS A 169 3.30 -33.15 48.85
C LYS A 169 2.77 -32.71 47.48
N LYS A 170 2.45 -33.71 46.64
CA LYS A 170 1.08 -33.89 46.09
C LYS A 170 0.91 -35.23 45.35
N ASN A 171 -0.19 -35.90 45.71
CA ASN A 171 -0.91 -36.96 45.00
C ASN A 171 -0.42 -38.41 45.14
N LYS A 172 -1.09 -39.12 46.08
CA LYS A 172 -1.28 -40.58 46.05
C LYS A 172 -1.84 -40.98 44.67
N LYS A 173 -0.99 -41.52 43.79
CA LYS A 173 -1.46 -42.19 42.57
C LYS A 173 -1.92 -43.59 42.93
N LYS A 174 -3.17 -43.92 42.59
CA LYS A 174 -3.66 -45.29 42.53
C LYS A 174 -2.71 -46.08 41.61
N VAL A 175 -2.25 -47.25 42.06
CA VAL A 175 -1.48 -48.19 41.24
C VAL A 175 -2.43 -48.72 40.18
N LEU A 176 -2.31 -48.22 38.93
CA LEU A 176 -3.10 -48.73 37.80
C LEU A 176 -2.69 -50.18 37.51
N SER A 177 -3.69 -51.01 37.24
CA SER A 177 -3.52 -52.42 36.85
C SER A 177 -2.61 -52.54 35.61
N GLU A 178 -1.89 -53.64 35.46
CA GLU A 178 -0.99 -53.88 34.32
C GLU A 178 -1.75 -53.79 32.98
N ASP A 179 -3.01 -54.22 32.95
CA ASP A 179 -3.88 -54.13 31.78
C ASP A 179 -4.19 -52.68 31.37
N GLU A 180 -4.34 -51.77 32.34
CA GLU A 180 -4.59 -50.36 32.07
C GLU A 180 -3.32 -49.67 31.54
N LYS A 181 -2.14 -50.13 31.95
CA LYS A 181 -0.86 -49.64 31.42
C LYS A 181 -0.67 -50.07 29.97
N LEU A 182 -1.00 -51.31 29.62
CA LEU A 182 -0.93 -51.81 28.25
C LEU A 182 -1.90 -51.05 27.33
N LYS A 183 -3.17 -50.88 27.73
CA LYS A 183 -4.14 -50.08 26.97
C LYS A 183 -3.68 -48.62 26.78
N LYS A 184 -3.06 -48.03 27.80
CA LYS A 184 -2.48 -46.69 27.68
C LYS A 184 -1.29 -46.64 26.70
N GLN A 185 -0.42 -47.65 26.70
CA GLN A 185 0.68 -47.74 25.74
C GLN A 185 0.17 -47.91 24.31
N GLU A 186 -0.85 -48.75 24.10
CA GLU A 186 -1.49 -48.90 22.78
C GLU A 186 -2.13 -47.59 22.31
N ASN A 187 -2.81 -46.88 23.20
CA ASN A 187 -3.38 -45.57 22.87
C ASN A 187 -2.29 -44.53 22.56
N LEU A 188 -1.15 -44.56 23.26
CA LEU A 188 0.00 -43.71 22.95
C LEU A 188 0.65 -44.07 21.61
N LYS A 189 0.74 -45.36 21.26
CA LYS A 189 1.22 -45.81 19.94
C LYS A 189 0.29 -45.31 18.83
N LYS A 190 -1.03 -45.51 18.97
CA LYS A 190 -2.04 -44.99 18.04
C LYS A 190 -1.97 -43.47 17.91
N LEU A 191 -1.72 -42.74 19.00
CA LEU A 191 -1.54 -41.29 18.96
C LEU A 191 -0.24 -40.90 18.23
N ARG A 192 0.87 -41.61 18.46
CA ARG A 192 2.14 -41.39 17.75
C ARG A 192 1.98 -41.66 16.25
N GLU A 193 1.34 -42.75 15.85
CA GLU A 193 1.05 -43.07 14.44
C GLU A 193 0.17 -41.99 13.78
N LYS A 194 -0.86 -41.50 14.48
CA LYS A 194 -1.68 -40.36 14.00
C LYS A 194 -0.87 -39.07 13.87
N LEU A 195 0.08 -38.83 14.77
CA LEU A 195 0.94 -37.65 14.73
C LEU A 195 1.95 -37.75 13.58
N GLU A 196 2.58 -38.91 13.40
CA GLU A 196 3.53 -39.20 12.32
C GLU A 196 2.87 -39.10 10.94
N SER A 197 1.67 -39.68 10.76
CA SER A 197 0.91 -39.53 9.52
C SER A 197 0.51 -38.07 9.25
N LYS A 198 0.18 -37.28 10.28
CA LYS A 198 -0.08 -35.84 10.12
C LYS A 198 1.18 -35.04 9.79
N ILE A 199 2.33 -35.39 10.37
CA ILE A 199 3.63 -34.81 10.04
C ILE A 199 4.00 -35.14 8.60
N ASN A 200 3.82 -36.39 8.16
CA ASN A 200 4.12 -36.83 6.80
C ASN A 200 3.22 -36.11 5.78
N ASN A 201 1.93 -35.99 6.05
CA ASN A 201 1.00 -35.19 5.24
C ASN A 201 1.44 -33.72 5.13
N LEU A 202 1.87 -33.09 6.24
CA LEU A 202 2.37 -31.71 6.21
C LEU A 202 3.71 -31.59 5.48
N ARG A 203 4.59 -32.59 5.60
CA ARG A 203 5.88 -32.64 4.89
C ARG A 203 5.67 -32.80 3.38
N GLU A 204 4.77 -33.67 2.97
CA GLU A 204 4.38 -33.87 1.56
C GLU A 204 3.74 -32.61 0.96
N LYS A 205 2.80 -31.97 1.68
CA LYS A 205 2.21 -30.68 1.27
C LYS A 205 3.26 -29.58 1.09
N ARG A 206 4.31 -29.57 1.92
CA ARG A 206 5.43 -28.60 1.83
C ARG A 206 6.53 -29.03 0.86
N ARG A 207 6.42 -30.20 0.22
CA ARG A 207 7.45 -30.79 -0.66
C ARG A 207 8.83 -30.81 0.02
N ALA A 208 8.85 -31.20 1.29
CA ALA A 208 10.09 -31.27 2.06
C ALA A 208 11.03 -32.35 1.49
N ILE A 209 12.34 -32.15 1.67
CA ILE A 209 13.40 -33.06 1.20
C ILE A 209 13.13 -34.48 1.74
N GLY A 210 13.17 -35.47 0.86
CA GLY A 210 12.95 -36.89 1.20
C GLY A 210 11.48 -37.34 1.27
N THR A 211 10.50 -36.48 0.96
CA THR A 211 9.10 -36.89 0.85
C THR A 211 8.80 -37.53 -0.52
N LYS A 212 7.80 -38.41 -0.60
CA LYS A 212 7.38 -39.06 -1.87
C LYS A 212 6.58 -38.14 -2.79
N ALA A 213 6.42 -36.85 -2.44
CA ALA A 213 5.70 -35.87 -3.25
C ALA A 213 6.42 -35.65 -4.59
N THR A 214 5.65 -35.58 -5.68
CA THR A 214 6.17 -35.30 -7.03
C THR A 214 6.85 -33.93 -7.05
N GLY A 215 8.15 -33.92 -7.36
CA GLY A 215 8.98 -32.71 -7.38
C GLY A 215 9.67 -32.35 -6.04
N ALA A 216 9.57 -33.19 -5.00
CA ALA A 216 10.41 -33.04 -3.81
C ALA A 216 11.80 -33.65 -4.07
N PRO A 217 12.91 -32.91 -3.85
CA PRO A 217 14.25 -33.45 -4.03
C PRO A 217 14.55 -34.52 -2.97
N LYS A 218 15.09 -35.66 -3.40
CA LYS A 218 15.42 -36.79 -2.51
C LYS A 218 16.79 -36.63 -1.82
N SER A 219 17.71 -35.88 -2.43
CA SER A 219 19.06 -35.62 -1.92
C SER A 219 19.57 -34.22 -2.32
N ARG A 220 20.52 -33.67 -1.55
CA ARG A 220 21.18 -32.37 -1.80
C ARG A 220 21.85 -32.32 -3.17
N ASP A 221 22.42 -33.44 -3.63
CA ASP A 221 23.10 -33.51 -4.93
C ASP A 221 22.10 -33.42 -6.09
N GLN A 222 20.89 -33.92 -5.90
CA GLN A 222 19.81 -33.80 -6.87
C GLN A 222 19.36 -32.34 -7.03
N ILE A 223 19.40 -31.54 -5.96
CA ILE A 223 19.11 -30.09 -6.01
C ILE A 223 20.16 -29.35 -6.84
N LEU A 224 21.44 -29.70 -6.67
CA LEU A 224 22.53 -29.09 -7.43
C LEU A 224 22.46 -29.45 -8.92
N ALA A 225 22.19 -30.72 -9.24
CA ALA A 225 22.03 -31.19 -10.61
C ALA A 225 20.83 -30.55 -11.31
N GLU A 226 19.68 -30.43 -10.63
CA GLU A 226 18.49 -29.78 -11.20
C GLU A 226 18.69 -28.27 -11.41
N ARG A 227 19.44 -27.63 -10.50
CA ARG A 227 19.83 -26.22 -10.66
C ARG A 227 20.72 -26.01 -11.88
N GLN A 228 21.72 -26.87 -12.08
CA GLN A 228 22.60 -26.83 -13.25
C GLN A 228 21.81 -27.07 -14.55
N ARG A 229 20.94 -28.09 -14.60
CA ARG A 229 20.11 -28.39 -15.77
C ARG A 229 19.17 -27.23 -16.13
N LYS A 230 18.61 -26.55 -15.13
CA LYS A 230 17.75 -25.36 -15.33
C LYS A 230 18.54 -24.16 -15.84
N GLU A 231 19.76 -23.97 -15.35
CA GLU A 231 20.66 -22.91 -15.79
C GLU A 231 21.11 -23.13 -17.24
N GLU A 232 21.38 -24.37 -17.61
CA GLU A 232 21.73 -24.77 -18.97
C GLU A 232 20.57 -24.58 -19.96
N LEU A 233 19.33 -24.98 -19.59
CA LEU A 233 18.14 -24.69 -20.39
C LEU A 233 17.92 -23.20 -20.60
N LYS A 234 18.15 -22.37 -19.56
CA LYS A 234 18.04 -20.92 -19.68
C LYS A 234 19.11 -20.34 -20.59
N LYS A 235 20.33 -20.88 -20.55
CA LYS A 235 21.42 -20.51 -21.46
C LYS A 235 21.10 -20.90 -22.90
N GLN A 236 20.50 -22.07 -23.13
CA GLN A 236 20.05 -22.50 -24.45
C GLN A 236 18.89 -21.63 -24.98
N GLN A 237 17.90 -21.30 -24.15
CA GLN A 237 16.82 -20.37 -24.54
C GLN A 237 17.36 -18.99 -24.87
N LYS A 238 18.34 -18.50 -24.09
CA LYS A 238 18.99 -17.22 -24.38
C LYS A 238 19.77 -17.27 -25.69
N ARG A 239 20.53 -18.33 -25.94
CA ARG A 239 21.21 -18.54 -27.23
C ARG A 239 20.24 -18.60 -28.41
N LYS A 240 19.12 -19.33 -28.28
CA LYS A 240 18.08 -19.35 -29.31
C LYS A 240 17.42 -17.99 -29.54
N HIS A 241 17.27 -17.19 -28.49
CA HIS A 241 16.77 -15.83 -28.61
C HIS A 241 17.78 -14.93 -29.33
N ASP A 242 19.06 -14.99 -28.94
CA ASP A 242 20.15 -14.22 -29.55
C ASP A 242 20.35 -14.64 -31.03
N GLU A 243 20.25 -15.94 -31.36
CA GLU A 243 20.36 -16.48 -32.74
C GLU A 243 19.16 -16.10 -33.64
N LEU A 244 17.97 -15.89 -33.06
CA LEU A 244 16.82 -15.34 -33.77
C LEU A 244 16.87 -13.80 -33.90
N GLU A 245 17.71 -13.14 -33.10
CA GLU A 245 17.93 -11.69 -33.14
C GLU A 245 19.04 -11.32 -34.14
N ASP A 246 20.06 -12.17 -34.32
CA ASP A 246 21.14 -12.02 -35.32
C ASP A 246 20.77 -12.56 -36.73
N GLY A 247 19.59 -13.18 -36.90
CA GLY A 247 19.14 -13.73 -38.19
C GLY A 247 18.31 -12.77 -39.06
N ASP A 248 18.12 -11.52 -38.63
CA ASP A 248 17.34 -10.47 -39.34
C ASP A 248 18.21 -9.32 -39.87
N ASP A 249 19.54 -9.48 -39.83
CA ASP A 249 20.52 -8.46 -40.25
C ASP A 249 21.59 -9.03 -41.21
N SER A 250 21.15 -9.74 -42.26
CA SER A 250 21.98 -9.99 -43.43
C SER A 250 21.38 -9.29 -44.65
N GLU A 251 21.75 -8.03 -44.80
CA GLU A 251 21.79 -7.33 -46.08
C GLU A 251 22.74 -8.08 -47.02
N ASP A 252 22.21 -8.71 -48.07
CA ASP A 252 22.99 -9.08 -49.26
C ASP A 252 22.56 -8.14 -50.39
N ASP A 253 23.39 -7.12 -50.58
CA ASP A 253 23.32 -6.11 -51.60
C ASP A 253 24.12 -6.64 -52.81
N SER A 254 23.42 -7.24 -53.77
CA SER A 254 24.01 -7.63 -55.06
C SER A 254 23.18 -7.06 -56.20
N ASP A 255 23.69 -5.94 -56.69
CA ASP A 255 23.39 -5.22 -57.92
C ASP A 255 23.34 -6.16 -59.14
N SER A 256 22.20 -6.17 -59.85
CA SER A 256 22.17 -6.60 -61.25
C SER A 256 21.03 -5.91 -62.00
N ASP A 257 21.41 -4.97 -62.85
CA ASP A 257 20.62 -4.40 -63.95
C ASP A 257 19.91 -5.50 -64.75
N ILE A 258 18.57 -5.44 -64.80
CA ILE A 258 17.80 -5.97 -65.92
C ILE A 258 16.62 -5.03 -66.19
N GLU A 259 16.70 -4.31 -67.31
CA GLU A 259 15.58 -3.62 -67.92
C GLU A 259 14.49 -4.64 -68.29
N SER A 260 13.30 -4.48 -67.72
CA SER A 260 12.08 -4.86 -68.42
C SER A 260 10.92 -3.97 -67.97
N ASP A 261 10.54 -3.10 -68.90
CA ASP A 261 9.30 -2.34 -68.96
C ASP A 261 8.08 -3.25 -68.76
N VAL A 262 7.41 -3.12 -67.60
CA VAL A 262 6.04 -3.56 -67.39
C VAL A 262 5.36 -2.60 -66.41
N GLU A 263 4.60 -1.64 -66.95
CA GLU A 263 3.50 -1.06 -66.20
C GLU A 263 2.48 -2.15 -65.89
N GLU A 264 2.30 -2.51 -64.61
CA GLU A 264 1.04 -3.10 -64.17
C GLU A 264 0.85 -2.98 -62.66
N THR A 265 -0.11 -2.11 -62.33
CA THR A 265 -1.18 -2.28 -61.35
C THR A 265 -0.89 -2.92 -59.97
N THR A 266 -1.29 -2.15 -58.97
CA THR A 266 -1.73 -2.52 -57.63
C THR A 266 -2.32 -3.93 -57.50
N ASN A 267 -1.49 -4.95 -57.29
CA ASN A 267 -1.94 -6.22 -56.75
C ASN A 267 -1.12 -6.52 -55.51
N LYS A 268 -1.62 -6.00 -54.38
CA LYS A 268 -1.25 -6.49 -53.05
C LYS A 268 -1.56 -7.97 -53.05
N ASP A 269 -0.51 -8.77 -53.01
CA ASP A 269 -0.52 -10.21 -52.79
C ASP A 269 -1.68 -10.62 -51.86
N VAL A 270 -2.74 -11.13 -52.48
CA VAL A 270 -3.82 -11.84 -51.79
C VAL A 270 -3.31 -13.24 -51.51
N LEU A 271 -2.29 -13.36 -50.66
CA LEU A 271 -2.00 -14.63 -50.01
C LEU A 271 -3.14 -14.88 -49.02
N PHE A 272 -4.05 -15.78 -49.42
CA PHE A 272 -5.21 -16.26 -48.68
C PHE A 272 -4.80 -16.73 -47.27
N GLY A 273 -4.92 -15.86 -46.27
CA GLY A 273 -4.69 -16.24 -44.88
C GLY A 273 -4.82 -15.09 -43.88
N ASN A 274 -4.29 -13.90 -44.19
CA ASN A 274 -4.23 -12.80 -43.24
C ASN A 274 -4.74 -11.49 -43.86
N ILE A 275 -5.94 -11.03 -43.46
CA ILE A 275 -6.46 -9.72 -43.86
C ILE A 275 -5.68 -8.63 -43.12
N VAL A 276 -4.93 -7.81 -43.86
CA VAL A 276 -4.22 -6.64 -43.32
C VAL A 276 -4.96 -5.37 -43.72
N PHE A 277 -5.46 -4.62 -42.74
CA PHE A 277 -6.11 -3.32 -42.98
C PHE A 277 -5.07 -2.25 -43.33
N ASN A 278 -5.52 -1.16 -43.96
CA ASN A 278 -4.65 -0.02 -44.33
C ASN A 278 -3.98 0.65 -43.12
N ASP A 279 -4.57 0.49 -41.93
CA ASP A 279 -4.02 0.91 -40.64
C ASP A 279 -2.92 -0.07 -40.12
N GLY A 280 -2.56 -1.08 -40.90
CA GLY A 280 -1.58 -2.12 -40.57
C GLY A 280 -2.09 -3.17 -39.59
N SER A 281 -3.32 -3.08 -39.09
CA SER A 281 -3.89 -4.13 -38.23
C SER A 281 -4.16 -5.41 -39.02
N GLN A 282 -3.79 -6.54 -38.43
CA GLN A 282 -3.99 -7.86 -39.04
C GLN A 282 -5.14 -8.56 -38.33
N VAL A 283 -6.07 -9.14 -39.10
CA VAL A 283 -7.12 -9.99 -38.55
C VAL A 283 -6.52 -11.36 -38.24
N THR A 284 -6.89 -11.96 -37.10
CA THR A 284 -6.55 -13.37 -36.80
C THR A 284 -7.18 -14.31 -37.82
N SER A 285 -6.57 -15.47 -38.07
CA SER A 285 -7.10 -16.53 -38.95
C SER A 285 -8.59 -16.82 -38.75
N ASP A 286 -9.07 -16.75 -37.51
CA ASP A 286 -10.46 -17.04 -37.13
C ASP A 286 -11.43 -15.89 -37.40
N LEU A 287 -10.96 -14.80 -38.03
CA LEU A 287 -11.67 -13.53 -38.28
C LEU A 287 -12.26 -12.83 -37.03
N SER A 288 -12.03 -13.39 -35.85
CA SER A 288 -12.67 -12.98 -34.60
C SER A 288 -11.98 -11.81 -33.89
N LYS A 289 -10.66 -11.62 -34.10
CA LYS A 289 -9.88 -10.60 -33.39
C LYS A 289 -8.98 -9.84 -34.35
N ILE A 290 -8.87 -8.54 -34.10
CA ILE A 290 -7.92 -7.66 -34.80
C ILE A 290 -6.67 -7.53 -33.92
N ARG A 291 -5.53 -8.00 -34.41
CA ARG A 291 -4.23 -7.81 -33.77
C ARG A 291 -3.59 -6.51 -34.26
N ASN A 292 -3.13 -5.71 -33.31
CA ASN A 292 -2.27 -4.56 -33.62
C ASN A 292 -0.89 -5.09 -34.03
N SER A 293 -0.53 -4.88 -35.29
CA SER A 293 0.80 -5.21 -35.83
C SER A 293 1.91 -4.42 -35.13
N ALA A 294 3.15 -4.84 -35.36
CA ALA A 294 4.33 -4.12 -34.90
C ALA A 294 4.31 -2.66 -35.38
N ASP A 295 3.80 -2.39 -36.58
CA ASP A 295 3.75 -1.04 -37.15
C ASP A 295 2.75 -0.14 -36.43
N LYS A 296 1.56 -0.65 -36.04
CA LYS A 296 0.65 0.09 -35.14
C LYS A 296 1.28 0.42 -33.80
N LYS A 297 2.17 -0.44 -33.29
CA LYS A 297 2.90 -0.17 -32.05
C LYS A 297 3.99 0.89 -32.24
N LYS A 298 4.67 0.91 -33.39
CA LYS A 298 5.65 1.96 -33.75
C LYS A 298 4.98 3.33 -33.93
N GLN A 299 3.74 3.36 -34.45
CA GLN A 299 2.95 4.60 -34.56
C GLN A 299 2.45 5.12 -33.20
N LYS A 300 2.33 4.25 -32.20
CA LYS A 300 1.98 4.63 -30.83
C LYS A 300 3.21 5.31 -30.23
N GLY A 301 3.17 6.64 -30.13
CA GLY A 301 4.30 7.48 -29.69
C GLY A 301 4.88 7.13 -28.31
N PRO A 302 5.74 8.00 -27.73
CA PRO A 302 6.47 7.70 -26.50
C PRO A 302 5.61 7.08 -25.40
N ALA A 303 6.16 6.07 -24.71
CA ALA A 303 5.48 5.42 -23.61
C ALA A 303 5.04 6.46 -22.56
N ASN A 304 3.83 6.29 -22.01
CA ASN A 304 3.24 7.24 -21.06
C ASN A 304 4.13 7.61 -19.86
N ASN A 305 5.03 6.71 -19.45
CA ASN A 305 5.94 6.90 -18.33
C ASN A 305 7.27 7.55 -18.73
N ASP A 306 7.60 7.63 -20.01
CA ASP A 306 8.85 8.21 -20.49
C ASP A 306 8.73 9.73 -20.70
N ILE A 307 8.90 10.46 -19.60
CA ILE A 307 8.85 11.92 -19.57
C ILE A 307 9.95 12.54 -20.45
N LYS A 308 11.11 11.88 -20.59
CA LYS A 308 12.23 12.39 -21.38
C LYS A 308 11.90 12.31 -22.87
N ALA A 309 11.34 11.19 -23.32
CA ALA A 309 10.88 11.05 -24.70
C ALA A 309 9.74 12.01 -25.05
N HIS A 310 8.78 12.24 -24.13
CA HIS A 310 7.76 13.29 -24.32
C HIS A 310 8.38 14.69 -24.44
N LEU A 311 9.39 15.01 -23.64
CA LEU A 311 10.10 16.29 -23.70
C LEU A 311 10.85 16.45 -25.03
N ASN A 312 11.58 15.42 -25.47
CA ASN A 312 12.26 15.40 -26.77
C ASN A 312 11.27 15.56 -27.94
N LYS A 313 10.11 14.89 -27.89
CA LYS A 313 9.04 15.06 -28.89
C LYS A 313 8.57 16.51 -28.95
N LEU A 314 8.41 17.16 -27.80
CA LEU A 314 8.02 18.58 -27.70
C LEU A 314 9.11 19.51 -28.27
N GLU A 315 10.38 19.26 -27.94
CA GLU A 315 11.52 19.99 -28.50
C GLU A 315 11.60 19.86 -30.02
N LYS A 316 11.47 18.63 -30.55
CA LYS A 316 11.41 18.39 -32.00
C LYS A 316 10.22 19.09 -32.65
N LYS A 317 9.04 19.08 -32.03
CA LYS A 317 7.87 19.83 -32.53
C LYS A 317 8.14 21.33 -32.57
N LYS A 318 8.76 21.89 -31.53
CA LYS A 318 9.15 23.31 -31.49
C LYS A 318 10.18 23.66 -32.56
N GLN A 319 11.17 22.81 -32.77
CA GLN A 319 12.17 22.98 -33.83
C GLN A 319 11.49 22.96 -35.22
N LYS A 320 10.58 22.02 -35.46
CA LYS A 320 9.80 21.96 -36.71
C LYS A 320 8.93 23.20 -36.93
N LEU A 321 8.24 23.69 -35.88
CA LEU A 321 7.48 24.93 -35.98
C LEU A 321 8.39 26.13 -36.26
N ALA A 322 9.57 26.19 -35.63
CA ALA A 322 10.53 27.27 -35.85
C ALA A 322 11.13 27.29 -37.26
N SER A 323 11.23 26.13 -37.94
CA SER A 323 11.71 26.05 -39.33
C SER A 323 10.65 26.39 -40.38
N MET A 324 9.37 26.52 -40.00
CA MET A 324 8.27 26.84 -40.92
C MET A 324 7.97 28.35 -40.98
N SER A 325 7.33 28.79 -42.06
CA SER A 325 6.87 30.18 -42.23
C SER A 325 5.82 30.56 -41.17
N ALA A 326 5.63 31.85 -40.90
CA ALA A 326 4.67 32.31 -39.88
C ALA A 326 3.23 31.88 -40.19
N GLU A 327 2.82 31.90 -41.45
CA GLU A 327 1.48 31.48 -41.88
C GLU A 327 1.28 29.97 -41.71
N ASP A 328 2.28 29.17 -42.08
CA ASP A 328 2.20 27.72 -41.93
C ASP A 328 2.28 27.29 -40.46
N GLN A 329 3.00 28.06 -39.64
CA GLN A 329 2.99 27.87 -38.18
C GLN A 329 1.59 28.05 -37.60
N GLU A 330 0.82 29.03 -38.05
CA GLU A 330 -0.55 29.26 -37.58
C GLU A 330 -1.48 28.13 -38.02
N LYS A 331 -1.45 27.77 -39.30
CA LYS A 331 -2.19 26.60 -39.83
C LYS A 331 -1.84 25.32 -39.08
N GLN A 332 -0.56 25.10 -38.78
CA GLN A 332 -0.13 23.92 -38.04
C GLN A 332 -0.56 23.97 -36.57
N LYS A 333 -0.53 25.14 -35.92
CA LYS A 333 -1.06 25.31 -34.55
C LYS A 333 -2.56 25.04 -34.50
N GLU A 334 -3.33 25.45 -35.51
CA GLU A 334 -4.76 25.14 -35.60
C GLU A 334 -5.01 23.64 -35.78
N LYS A 335 -4.28 23.00 -36.70
CA LYS A 335 -4.32 21.54 -36.87
C LYS A 335 -3.97 20.81 -35.56
N ASP A 336 -2.90 21.22 -34.88
CA ASP A 336 -2.47 20.64 -33.60
C ASP A 336 -3.52 20.83 -32.50
N LYS A 337 -4.24 21.97 -32.46
CA LYS A 337 -5.34 22.20 -31.53
C LYS A 337 -6.49 21.22 -31.77
N TRP A 338 -6.93 21.06 -33.02
CA TRP A 338 -8.00 20.13 -33.37
C TRP A 338 -7.60 18.68 -33.14
N GLN A 339 -6.40 18.27 -33.52
CA GLN A 339 -5.87 16.95 -33.24
C GLN A 339 -5.77 16.66 -31.74
N ARG A 340 -5.39 17.66 -30.93
CA ARG A 340 -5.38 17.53 -29.47
C ARG A 340 -6.78 17.30 -28.92
N VAL A 341 -7.79 18.04 -29.38
CA VAL A 341 -9.18 17.84 -28.96
C VAL A 341 -9.67 16.46 -29.37
N MET A 342 -9.42 16.04 -30.61
CA MET A 342 -9.81 14.71 -31.11
C MET A 342 -9.14 13.57 -30.34
N ALA A 343 -7.85 13.70 -30.02
CA ALA A 343 -7.16 12.70 -29.21
C ALA A 343 -7.68 12.67 -27.76
N GLN A 344 -8.08 13.82 -27.22
CA GLN A 344 -8.69 13.89 -25.89
C GLN A 344 -10.10 13.28 -25.87
N THR A 345 -10.91 13.48 -26.91
CA THR A 345 -12.25 12.85 -27.04
C THR A 345 -12.15 11.35 -27.28
N GLU A 346 -11.12 10.86 -27.98
CA GLU A 346 -10.77 9.44 -28.08
C GLU A 346 -10.37 8.83 -26.72
N GLY A 347 -10.07 9.67 -25.72
CA GLY A 347 -9.62 9.26 -24.39
C GLY A 347 -8.10 9.11 -24.24
N ILE A 348 -7.32 9.54 -25.24
CA ILE A 348 -5.86 9.54 -25.17
C ILE A 348 -5.38 10.67 -24.27
N LYS A 349 -4.59 10.33 -23.24
CA LYS A 349 -4.00 11.30 -22.31
C LYS A 349 -2.79 12.02 -22.95
N VAL A 350 -3.06 13.13 -23.63
CA VAL A 350 -2.02 13.98 -24.25
C VAL A 350 -1.17 14.68 -23.18
N LYS A 351 0.17 14.53 -23.25
CA LYS A 351 1.14 15.09 -22.28
C LYS A 351 2.17 15.99 -22.97
N ASP A 352 1.73 17.20 -23.32
CA ASP A 352 2.53 18.11 -24.14
C ASP A 352 2.96 19.39 -23.38
N ASP A 353 2.74 19.46 -22.07
CA ASP A 353 3.09 20.65 -21.27
C ASP A 353 4.55 20.61 -20.79
N GLU A 354 5.41 21.43 -21.40
CA GLU A 354 6.85 21.48 -21.10
C GLU A 354 7.15 21.70 -19.61
N LYS A 355 6.45 22.65 -18.97
CA LYS A 355 6.62 22.96 -17.54
C LYS A 355 6.25 21.76 -16.66
N LEU A 356 5.20 21.01 -17.01
CA LEU A 356 4.77 19.83 -16.25
C LEU A 356 5.71 18.65 -16.47
N LEU A 357 6.17 18.44 -17.71
CA LEU A 357 7.16 17.41 -18.04
C LEU A 357 8.47 17.66 -17.30
N LYS A 358 9.01 18.89 -17.33
CA LYS A 358 10.21 19.27 -16.56
C LYS A 358 10.01 19.08 -15.05
N LYS A 359 8.85 19.46 -14.49
CA LYS A 359 8.53 19.20 -13.07
C LYS A 359 8.44 17.72 -12.75
N ALA A 360 7.88 16.91 -13.64
CA ALA A 360 7.75 15.47 -13.47
C ALA A 360 9.12 14.78 -13.53
N LEU A 361 10.00 15.23 -14.42
CA LEU A 361 11.39 14.80 -14.50
C LEU A 361 12.13 15.10 -13.17
N LYS A 362 12.05 16.35 -12.68
CA LYS A 362 12.62 16.74 -11.37
C LYS A 362 12.07 15.93 -10.19
N ARG A 363 10.78 15.56 -10.23
CA ARG A 363 10.18 14.68 -9.20
C ARG A 363 10.78 13.28 -9.24
N LYS A 364 11.01 12.71 -10.43
CA LYS A 364 11.69 11.41 -10.59
C LYS A 364 13.13 11.46 -10.10
N GLU A 365 13.88 12.50 -10.47
CA GLU A 365 15.26 12.71 -10.00
C GLU A 365 15.31 12.79 -8.47
N LYS A 366 14.45 13.60 -7.85
CA LYS A 366 14.36 13.68 -6.38
C LYS A 366 14.04 12.33 -5.72
N LYS A 367 13.16 11.53 -6.33
CA LYS A 367 12.86 10.17 -5.85
C LYS A 367 14.11 9.28 -5.92
N LYS A 368 14.87 9.36 -7.02
CA LYS A 368 16.12 8.61 -7.20
C LYS A 368 17.20 9.04 -6.22
N LEU A 369 17.39 10.35 -6.02
CA LEU A 369 18.32 10.89 -5.02
C LEU A 369 17.96 10.43 -3.60
N ARG A 370 16.66 10.46 -3.23
CA ARG A 370 16.22 9.92 -1.92
C ARG A 370 16.55 8.45 -1.78
N SER A 371 16.23 7.64 -2.80
CA SER A 371 16.57 6.22 -2.75
C SER A 371 18.09 6.00 -2.69
N GLU A 372 18.89 6.77 -3.42
CA GLU A 372 20.35 6.66 -3.37
C GLU A 372 20.89 6.95 -1.97
N ILE A 373 20.42 8.03 -1.34
CA ILE A 373 20.80 8.39 0.03
C ILE A 373 20.40 7.28 1.01
N GLU A 374 19.19 6.74 0.92
CA GLU A 374 18.72 5.65 1.78
C GLU A 374 19.54 4.37 1.58
N TRP A 375 19.91 4.04 0.35
CA TRP A 375 20.75 2.88 0.08
C TRP A 375 22.18 3.06 0.58
N ARG A 376 22.71 4.29 0.48
CA ARG A 376 24.01 4.65 1.07
C ARG A 376 23.98 4.53 2.59
N GLU A 377 22.93 5.06 3.24
CA GLU A 377 22.71 4.95 4.68
C GLU A 377 22.59 3.47 5.11
N ARG A 378 21.81 2.66 4.40
CA ARG A 378 21.70 1.21 4.67
C ARG A 378 23.06 0.51 4.55
N LYS A 379 23.85 0.82 3.51
CA LYS A 379 25.20 0.26 3.36
C LYS A 379 26.12 0.67 4.51
N GLN A 380 26.05 1.92 4.96
CA GLN A 380 26.79 2.40 6.13
C GLN A 380 26.36 1.67 7.41
N VAL A 381 25.06 1.56 7.67
CA VAL A 381 24.53 0.82 8.83
C VAL A 381 24.99 -0.64 8.80
N VAL A 382 24.99 -1.30 7.63
CA VAL A 382 25.53 -2.66 7.51
C VAL A 382 27.02 -2.69 7.87
N LYS A 383 27.84 -1.79 7.33
CA LYS A 383 29.27 -1.69 7.69
C LYS A 383 29.47 -1.45 9.19
N ASP A 384 28.70 -0.54 9.78
CA ASP A 384 28.79 -0.21 11.20
C ASP A 384 28.36 -1.39 12.09
N THR A 385 27.32 -2.12 11.70
CA THR A 385 26.87 -3.32 12.43
C THR A 385 27.90 -4.46 12.36
N VAL A 386 28.55 -4.65 11.23
CA VAL A 386 29.63 -5.62 11.06
C VAL A 386 30.84 -5.20 11.89
N ALA A 387 31.26 -3.93 11.81
CA ALA A 387 32.38 -3.39 12.57
C ALA A 387 32.13 -3.44 14.09
N ALA A 388 30.93 -3.08 14.55
CA ALA A 388 30.54 -3.18 15.95
C ALA A 388 30.56 -4.64 16.44
N ARG A 389 30.09 -5.59 15.62
CA ARG A 389 30.17 -7.02 15.94
C ARG A 389 31.62 -7.50 16.03
N ALA A 390 32.49 -7.07 15.13
CA ALA A 390 33.91 -7.38 15.16
C ALA A 390 34.58 -6.80 16.42
N LYS A 391 34.42 -5.51 16.69
CA LYS A 391 34.93 -4.85 17.92
C LYS A 391 34.48 -5.55 19.19
N ARG A 392 33.20 -5.95 19.28
CA ARG A 392 32.68 -6.72 20.42
C ARG A 392 33.34 -8.09 20.57
N ARG A 393 33.65 -8.78 19.46
CA ARG A 393 34.40 -10.05 19.52
C ARG A 393 35.82 -9.82 20.00
N GLU A 394 36.50 -8.78 19.50
CA GLU A 394 37.84 -8.41 19.93
C GLU A 394 37.88 -8.04 21.42
N GLU A 395 36.94 -7.22 21.90
CA GLU A 395 36.76 -6.91 23.33
C GLU A 395 36.54 -8.19 24.15
N ASN A 396 35.71 -9.11 23.67
CA ASN A 396 35.43 -10.37 24.36
C ASN A 396 36.64 -11.30 24.40
N LEU A 397 37.42 -11.39 23.31
CA LEU A 397 38.66 -12.16 23.26
C LEU A 397 39.74 -11.54 24.15
N LYS A 398 39.87 -10.21 24.14
CA LYS A 398 40.76 -9.48 25.04
C LYS A 398 40.39 -9.71 26.51
N ALA A 399 39.11 -9.58 26.86
CA ALA A 399 38.63 -9.87 28.21
C ALA A 399 38.83 -11.34 28.60
N ARG A 400 38.72 -12.30 27.67
CA ARG A 400 39.07 -13.71 27.94
C ARG A 400 40.57 -13.87 28.21
N ARG A 401 41.43 -13.20 27.44
CA ARG A 401 42.89 -13.18 27.61
C ARG A 401 43.27 -12.58 28.98
N ASP A 402 42.72 -11.42 29.33
CA ASP A 402 43.02 -10.70 30.58
C ASP A 402 42.45 -11.40 31.83
N ASN A 403 41.42 -12.24 31.64
CA ASN A 403 40.84 -13.06 32.70
C ASN A 403 41.44 -14.47 32.77
N LYS A 404 42.37 -14.86 31.90
CA LYS A 404 43.05 -16.15 31.99
C LYS A 404 43.79 -16.21 33.34
N GLY A 405 43.46 -17.20 34.18
CA GLY A 405 44.03 -17.35 35.53
C GLY A 405 43.30 -16.67 36.71
N LYS A 406 42.23 -15.88 36.49
CA LYS A 406 41.48 -15.20 37.58
C LYS A 406 40.22 -15.99 38.00
N LYS A 407 40.00 -16.16 39.32
CA LYS A 407 38.94 -17.01 39.92
C LYS A 407 37.52 -16.40 39.92
N HIS A 408 37.34 -15.11 39.66
CA HIS A 408 36.00 -14.48 39.58
C HIS A 408 35.89 -13.64 38.30
N LYS A 409 35.09 -14.09 37.33
CA LYS A 409 34.98 -13.43 36.01
C LYS A 409 33.58 -12.85 35.80
N PRO A 410 33.46 -11.57 35.38
CA PRO A 410 32.18 -11.01 34.99
C PRO A 410 31.67 -11.64 33.68
N ARG A 411 30.37 -11.92 33.60
CA ARG A 411 29.72 -12.48 32.39
C ARG A 411 29.73 -11.45 31.26
N LEU A 412 30.31 -11.79 30.11
CA LEU A 412 30.36 -10.92 28.95
C LEU A 412 28.97 -10.82 28.29
N LYS A 413 28.54 -9.61 27.95
CA LYS A 413 27.21 -9.36 27.35
C LYS A 413 27.22 -9.69 25.85
N LYS A 414 26.15 -10.33 25.37
CA LYS A 414 25.95 -10.66 23.94
C LYS A 414 25.58 -9.39 23.16
N PHE A 415 26.02 -9.31 21.90
CA PHE A 415 25.65 -8.21 21.00
C PHE A 415 24.18 -8.33 20.58
N THR A 416 23.39 -7.27 20.77
CA THR A 416 21.94 -7.24 20.54
C THR A 416 21.54 -7.08 19.06
N GLY A 417 22.49 -7.26 18.14
CA GLY A 417 22.24 -7.34 16.70
C GLY A 417 22.02 -6.00 15.98
N THR A 418 21.87 -4.88 16.70
CA THR A 418 21.63 -3.57 16.09
C THR A 418 22.49 -2.49 16.73
N VAL A 419 23.15 -1.68 15.90
CA VAL A 419 23.82 -0.45 16.34
C VAL A 419 22.78 0.66 16.23
N ASN A 420 22.60 1.45 17.29
CA ASN A 420 21.68 2.60 17.32
C ASN A 420 20.18 2.27 17.11
N LYS A 421 19.65 1.27 17.82
CA LYS A 421 18.21 0.91 17.83
C LYS A 421 17.27 2.10 18.11
N ALA A 422 17.75 3.13 18.81
CA ALA A 422 17.01 4.35 19.10
C ALA A 422 16.80 5.29 17.89
N GLN A 423 17.70 5.26 16.90
CA GLN A 423 17.61 6.09 15.69
C GLN A 423 16.80 5.41 14.58
N ILE A 424 16.71 4.08 14.60
CA ILE A 424 15.85 3.27 13.72
C ILE A 424 14.41 3.23 14.27
N LYS A 425 13.89 4.35 14.80
CA LYS A 425 12.45 4.48 14.98
C LYS A 425 11.84 4.60 13.59
N LYS A 426 10.95 3.66 13.23
CA LYS A 426 10.27 3.60 11.93
C LYS A 426 9.86 5.01 11.50
N LYS A 427 10.42 5.53 10.40
CA LYS A 427 9.87 6.69 9.70
C LYS A 427 8.45 6.29 9.30
N ARG A 428 7.44 6.74 10.06
CA ARG A 428 6.04 6.31 9.89
C ARG A 428 5.63 6.54 8.44
N ALA A 429 5.12 5.49 7.79
CA ALA A 429 4.47 5.60 6.50
C ALA A 429 3.04 6.11 6.73
N GLY A 430 2.91 7.43 6.96
CA GLY A 430 1.62 8.02 7.28
C GLY A 430 1.66 9.52 7.11
N PHE A 431 0.73 10.02 6.29
CA PHE A 431 0.33 11.41 6.14
C PHE A 431 -0.32 11.91 7.44
N GLU A 432 0.42 11.94 8.55
CA GLU A 432 0.03 12.72 9.72
C GLU A 432 0.49 14.16 9.42
N GLY A 433 -0.45 14.99 8.97
CA GLY A 433 -0.23 16.33 8.41
C GLY A 433 0.79 17.17 9.18
N SER A 434 1.99 17.33 8.62
CA SER A 434 2.98 18.31 9.08
C SER A 434 2.75 19.65 8.37
N ALA A 435 1.65 20.32 8.72
CA ALA A 435 1.47 21.74 8.41
C ALA A 435 2.27 22.59 9.41
N LYS A 436 3.59 22.67 9.24
CA LYS A 436 4.41 23.71 9.87
C LYS A 436 5.39 24.27 8.87
N ALA A 437 4.98 25.34 8.21
CA ALA A 437 5.88 26.27 7.55
C ALA A 437 6.88 26.79 8.60
N LYS A 438 8.17 26.56 8.38
CA LYS A 438 9.22 27.22 9.16
C LYS A 438 9.25 28.70 8.73
N PRO A 439 9.21 29.67 9.66
CA PRO A 439 9.44 31.06 9.27
C PRO A 439 10.88 31.20 8.75
N LYS A 440 11.03 31.79 7.56
CA LYS A 440 12.33 32.23 7.07
C LYS A 440 12.84 33.29 8.05
N LYS A 441 14.01 33.05 8.62
CA LYS A 441 14.75 34.10 9.32
C LYS A 441 15.17 35.14 8.28
N LYS A 442 14.82 36.40 8.53
CA LYS A 442 15.53 37.55 7.96
C LYS A 442 16.87 37.66 8.64
#